data_AF-A0A7J6D7K7-F1
#
_entry.id   AF-A0A7J6D7K7-F1
#
_cell.length_a   1.000
_cell.length_b   1.000
_cell.length_c   1.000
_cell.angle_alpha   90.00
_cell.angle_beta   90.00
_cell.angle_gamma   90.00
#
_symmetry.space_group_name_H-M   'P 1'
#
loop_
_entity.id
_entity.type
_entity.pdbx_description
1 polymer ?
#
loop_
_entity_poly.entity_id
_entity_poly.type
_entity_poly.pdbx_seq_one_letter_code
_entity_poly.pdbx_strand_id
1 'polypeptide(L)'
;MSGSAGVYWCRSGLHCHRPSSTDPEVSQGTQHKTQFYDVWHFEKALSKKLQKLTKNKDCGLLRKWQRSIRNHVYWCATSSTKGPEKVAKWTSLVNHLQNVHTHDNPIFPKCEHPLTESKDPNKWFQRGSLVIHKIEKVLCNKRVLKDVEKLSHDFQTSSLEAFRSLILRFTPKNVVFPFMGMLCRLYLAVLHHNENANQEQATSTGQVVYKMVFPKSRKGECTARALKTDPTYNYVDELLKLVFDEVIMDPSPFVDEMKAIPIPTPLCAEYDRPSKEEAIAHHVSRFNQEVVGSQRNDQPDLETHGDNAGWNDNTDTPT
;
A
#
# COMPACT_ATOMS: atom_id res chain seq x y z
N MET A 1 -2.03 32.71 22.36
CA MET A 1 -3.09 31.71 22.59
C MET A 1 -2.64 30.40 21.98
N SER A 2 -2.00 29.58 22.80
CA SER A 2 -1.36 28.32 22.46
C SER A 2 -2.35 27.17 22.60
N GLY A 3 -2.67 26.49 21.49
CA GLY A 3 -3.46 25.27 21.48
C GLY A 3 -2.55 24.05 21.60
N SER A 4 -2.59 23.36 22.73
CA SER A 4 -1.84 22.13 22.99
C SER A 4 -2.53 20.95 22.28
N ALA A 5 -1.87 20.34 21.31
CA ALA A 5 -2.33 19.11 20.66
C ALA A 5 -1.83 17.89 21.46
N GLY A 6 -2.69 17.37 22.33
CA GLY A 6 -2.40 16.17 23.12
C GLY A 6 -2.35 14.90 22.26
N VAL A 7 -1.21 14.20 22.30
CA VAL A 7 -1.05 12.85 21.75
C VAL A 7 -1.46 11.84 22.82
N TYR A 8 -2.64 11.24 22.68
CA TYR A 8 -3.08 10.16 23.56
C TYR A 8 -2.50 8.82 23.10
N TRP A 9 -1.76 8.16 24.01
CA TRP A 9 -1.25 6.80 23.86
C TRP A 9 -2.37 5.79 24.12
N CYS A 10 -2.59 4.86 23.18
CA CYS A 10 -3.43 3.68 23.42
C CYS A 10 -2.51 2.48 23.69
N ARG A 11 -2.41 2.07 24.96
CA ARG A 11 -1.75 0.83 25.38
C ARG A 11 -2.42 -0.37 24.71
N SER A 12 -1.63 -1.21 24.06
CA SER A 12 -2.09 -2.48 23.50
C SER A 12 -2.04 -3.59 24.55
N GLY A 13 -3.06 -4.45 24.57
CA GLY A 13 -2.99 -5.80 25.14
C GLY A 13 -3.90 -6.04 26.34
N LEU A 14 -5.15 -6.43 26.08
CA LEU A 14 -5.98 -7.26 26.97
C LEU A 14 -7.03 -7.97 26.11
N HIS A 15 -7.11 -9.29 26.25
CA HIS A 15 -8.20 -10.12 25.71
C HIS A 15 -9.52 -9.65 26.32
N CYS A 16 -10.48 -9.22 25.50
CA CYS A 16 -11.81 -8.84 26.00
C CYS A 16 -12.67 -10.10 26.17
N HIS A 17 -12.67 -10.68 27.37
CA HIS A 17 -13.82 -11.44 27.86
C HIS A 17 -14.94 -10.47 28.28
N ARG A 18 -16.19 -10.91 28.15
CA ARG A 18 -17.42 -10.16 28.47
C ARG A 18 -17.39 -9.68 29.93
N PRO A 19 -17.49 -8.39 30.24
CA PRO A 19 -17.49 -7.92 31.63
C PRO A 19 -18.81 -8.27 32.32
N SER A 20 -18.72 -8.95 33.46
CA SER A 20 -19.79 -9.04 34.46
C SER A 20 -19.92 -7.69 35.17
N SER A 21 -21.16 -7.24 35.33
CA SER A 21 -21.52 -5.92 35.85
C SER A 21 -21.40 -5.84 37.36
N THR A 22 -20.28 -5.36 37.88
CA THR A 22 -20.17 -4.63 39.16
C THR A 22 -18.73 -4.15 39.34
N ASP A 23 -18.42 -2.93 38.92
CA ASP A 23 -17.30 -2.11 39.43
C ASP A 23 -17.59 -0.63 39.08
N PRO A 24 -17.86 0.24 40.07
CA PRO A 24 -18.32 1.61 39.82
C PRO A 24 -17.15 2.60 39.86
N GLU A 25 -16.11 2.44 39.03
CA GLU A 25 -15.06 3.47 38.94
C GLU A 25 -14.23 3.45 37.64
N VAL A 26 -14.88 3.30 36.48
CA VAL A 26 -14.27 3.64 35.17
C VAL A 26 -15.35 4.24 34.26
N SER A 27 -15.69 5.50 34.48
CA SER A 27 -16.61 6.24 33.60
C SER A 27 -16.11 7.66 33.34
N GLN A 28 -14.90 7.76 32.80
CA GLN A 28 -14.41 8.99 32.18
C GLN A 28 -14.13 8.78 30.68
N GLY A 29 -15.11 9.18 29.85
CA GLY A 29 -14.83 9.92 28.62
C GLY A 29 -14.33 9.18 27.38
N THR A 30 -14.94 8.08 26.93
CA THR A 30 -14.83 7.72 25.50
C THR A 30 -15.88 8.49 24.71
N GLN A 31 -15.49 9.63 24.12
CA GLN A 31 -16.30 10.26 23.06
C GLN A 31 -16.66 9.19 22.01
N HIS A 32 -17.93 9.10 21.63
CA HIS A 32 -18.38 8.20 20.56
C HIS A 32 -17.74 8.64 19.24
N LYS A 33 -16.56 8.09 18.92
CA LYS A 33 -15.85 8.36 17.67
C LYS A 33 -16.58 7.66 16.53
N THR A 34 -17.11 8.44 15.60
CA THR A 34 -17.69 7.92 14.35
C THR A 34 -16.62 7.15 13.57
N GLN A 35 -16.86 5.86 13.35
CA GLN A 35 -15.95 4.99 12.61
C GLN A 35 -16.29 5.01 11.12
N PHE A 36 -15.27 5.18 10.29
CA PHE A 36 -15.38 5.12 8.84
C PHE A 36 -14.61 3.93 8.27
N TYR A 37 -14.99 3.50 7.08
CA TYR A 37 -14.34 2.44 6.34
C TYR A 37 -13.35 2.99 5.31
N ASP A 38 -12.23 2.29 5.17
CA ASP A 38 -11.24 2.57 4.15
C ASP A 38 -11.82 2.28 2.74
N VAL A 39 -11.77 3.31 1.89
CA VAL A 39 -12.32 3.28 0.53
C VAL A 39 -11.60 2.26 -0.36
N TRP A 40 -10.28 2.12 -0.21
CA TRP A 40 -9.48 1.17 -0.98
C TRP A 40 -9.86 -0.28 -0.66
N HIS A 41 -10.05 -0.61 0.61
CA HIS A 41 -10.45 -1.96 0.99
C HIS A 41 -11.83 -2.33 0.43
N PHE A 42 -12.79 -1.41 0.51
CA PHE A 42 -14.12 -1.58 -0.05
C PHE A 42 -14.06 -1.73 -1.58
N GLU A 43 -13.39 -0.81 -2.27
CA GLU A 43 -13.23 -0.82 -3.73
C GLU A 43 -12.58 -2.11 -4.21
N LYS A 44 -11.50 -2.55 -3.58
CA LYS A 44 -10.80 -3.78 -3.92
C LYS A 44 -11.70 -5.00 -3.80
N ALA A 45 -12.51 -5.08 -2.74
CA ALA A 45 -13.46 -6.18 -2.55
C ALA A 45 -14.58 -6.15 -3.61
N LEU A 46 -15.09 -4.96 -3.94
CA LEU A 46 -16.13 -4.77 -4.96
C LEU A 46 -15.60 -5.11 -6.37
N SER A 47 -14.42 -4.60 -6.73
CA SER A 47 -13.76 -4.86 -8.01
C SER A 47 -13.51 -6.35 -8.23
N LYS A 48 -13.15 -7.11 -7.19
CA LYS A 48 -13.06 -8.58 -7.28
C LYS A 48 -14.40 -9.24 -7.62
N LYS A 49 -15.52 -8.76 -7.06
CA LYS A 49 -16.86 -9.28 -7.38
C LYS A 49 -17.27 -8.95 -8.82
N LEU A 50 -17.01 -7.72 -9.28
CA LEU A 50 -17.28 -7.30 -10.66
C LEU A 50 -16.41 -8.06 -11.66
N GLN A 51 -15.14 -8.33 -11.35
CA GLN A 51 -14.28 -9.17 -12.19
C GLN A 51 -14.84 -10.59 -12.38
N LYS A 52 -15.47 -11.18 -11.37
CA LYS A 52 -16.15 -12.47 -11.52
C LYS A 52 -17.31 -12.39 -12.53
N LEU A 53 -18.08 -11.30 -12.53
CA LEU A 53 -19.15 -11.09 -13.51
C LEU A 53 -18.62 -10.93 -14.94
N THR A 54 -17.46 -10.30 -15.13
CA THR A 54 -16.87 -10.11 -16.47
C THR A 54 -16.42 -11.40 -17.16
N LYS A 55 -16.37 -12.53 -16.44
CA LYS A 55 -16.07 -13.84 -17.05
C LYS A 55 -17.24 -14.37 -17.89
N ASN A 56 -18.46 -13.88 -17.67
CA ASN A 56 -19.60 -14.19 -18.51
C ASN A 56 -19.47 -13.44 -19.84
N LYS A 57 -19.68 -14.14 -20.97
CA LYS A 57 -19.51 -13.57 -22.33
C LYS A 57 -20.31 -12.27 -22.53
N ASP A 58 -21.49 -12.19 -21.94
CA ASP A 58 -22.42 -11.05 -22.06
C ASP A 58 -21.99 -9.81 -21.24
N CYS A 59 -20.97 -9.92 -20.38
CA CYS A 59 -20.50 -8.85 -19.50
C CYS A 59 -19.23 -8.15 -20.00
N GLY A 60 -18.89 -8.29 -21.29
CA GLY A 60 -17.68 -7.67 -21.87
C GLY A 60 -17.62 -6.14 -21.69
N LEU A 61 -18.78 -5.47 -21.76
CA LEU A 61 -18.89 -4.02 -21.55
C LEU A 61 -18.54 -3.61 -20.10
N LEU A 62 -18.84 -4.45 -19.11
CA LEU A 62 -18.51 -4.18 -17.70
C LEU A 62 -17.00 -4.07 -17.48
N ARG A 63 -16.19 -4.79 -18.26
CA ARG A 63 -14.73 -4.67 -18.22
C ARG A 63 -14.27 -3.26 -18.59
N LYS A 64 -14.91 -2.62 -19.58
CA LYS A 64 -14.61 -1.23 -19.97
C LYS A 64 -14.99 -0.23 -18.87
N TRP A 65 -16.05 -0.52 -18.12
CA TRP A 65 -16.56 0.33 -17.04
C TRP A 65 -15.87 0.16 -15.68
N GLN A 66 -15.04 -0.88 -15.47
CA GLN A 66 -14.41 -1.14 -14.16
C GLN A 66 -13.65 0.08 -13.61
N ARG A 67 -12.88 0.77 -14.45
CA ARG A 67 -12.14 1.97 -14.04
C ARG A 67 -13.07 3.09 -13.61
N SER A 68 -14.14 3.32 -14.35
CA SER A 68 -15.15 4.35 -14.02
C SER A 68 -15.88 4.02 -12.73
N ILE A 69 -16.29 2.76 -12.53
CA ILE A 69 -16.95 2.31 -11.30
C ILE A 69 -16.02 2.51 -10.09
N ARG A 70 -14.75 2.13 -10.21
CA ARG A 70 -13.73 2.36 -9.18
C ARG A 70 -13.62 3.85 -8.84
N ASN A 71 -13.47 4.70 -9.85
CA ASN A 71 -13.35 6.14 -9.65
C ASN A 71 -14.62 6.73 -9.01
N HIS A 72 -15.80 6.21 -9.37
CA HIS A 72 -17.09 6.63 -8.80
C HIS A 72 -17.17 6.32 -7.30
N VAL A 73 -16.67 5.17 -6.83
CA VAL A 73 -16.58 4.86 -5.39
C VAL A 73 -15.80 5.95 -4.64
N TYR A 74 -14.61 6.31 -5.15
CA TYR A 74 -13.78 7.36 -4.54
C TYR A 74 -14.49 8.71 -4.58
N TRP A 75 -15.09 9.06 -5.72
CA TRP A 75 -15.81 10.32 -5.87
C TRP A 75 -17.01 10.42 -4.93
N CYS A 76 -17.83 9.35 -4.78
CA CYS A 76 -18.91 9.32 -3.80
C CYS A 76 -18.38 9.56 -2.39
N ALA A 77 -17.28 8.89 -2.03
CA ALA A 77 -16.70 9.01 -0.69
C ALA A 77 -16.21 10.43 -0.41
N THR A 78 -15.52 11.07 -1.37
CA THR A 78 -14.76 12.32 -1.12
C THR A 78 -15.51 13.58 -1.48
N SER A 79 -16.56 13.48 -2.30
CA SER A 79 -17.46 14.61 -2.62
C SER A 79 -18.62 14.77 -1.64
N SER A 80 -18.70 13.92 -0.60
CA SER A 80 -19.80 13.89 0.35
C SER A 80 -19.31 13.65 1.76
N THR A 81 -19.85 14.38 2.73
CA THR A 81 -19.54 14.16 4.16
C THR A 81 -20.57 13.26 4.82
N LYS A 82 -21.82 13.28 4.35
CA LYS A 82 -22.95 12.54 4.93
C LYS A 82 -23.15 11.18 4.26
N GLY A 83 -23.47 10.16 5.06
CA GLY A 83 -23.72 8.81 4.59
C GLY A 83 -24.83 8.68 3.54
N PRO A 84 -26.02 9.27 3.75
CA PRO A 84 -27.12 9.20 2.77
C PRO A 84 -26.76 9.81 1.40
N GLU A 85 -25.94 10.85 1.39
CA GLU A 85 -25.46 11.47 0.15
C GLU A 85 -24.51 10.56 -0.62
N LYS A 86 -23.57 9.89 0.09
CA LYS A 86 -22.69 8.85 -0.50
C LYS A 86 -23.51 7.74 -1.14
N VAL A 87 -24.56 7.28 -0.45
CA VAL A 87 -25.46 6.25 -0.95
C VAL A 87 -26.25 6.73 -2.16
N ALA A 88 -26.78 7.95 -2.15
CA ALA A 88 -27.53 8.53 -3.27
C ALA A 88 -26.65 8.68 -4.53
N LYS A 89 -25.43 9.21 -4.37
CA LYS A 89 -24.44 9.28 -5.44
C LYS A 89 -24.01 7.90 -5.92
N TRP A 90 -23.93 6.91 -5.04
CA TRP A 90 -23.54 5.55 -5.42
C TRP A 90 -24.63 4.83 -6.20
N THR A 91 -25.89 4.89 -5.76
CA THR A 91 -27.00 4.20 -6.44
C THR A 91 -27.28 4.80 -7.82
N SER A 92 -27.03 6.10 -7.99
CA SER A 92 -27.14 6.76 -9.31
C SER A 92 -26.19 6.20 -10.37
N LEU A 93 -25.10 5.52 -9.96
CA LEU A 93 -24.19 4.83 -10.88
C LEU A 93 -24.90 3.84 -11.79
N VAL A 94 -25.91 3.12 -11.29
CA VAL A 94 -26.67 2.15 -12.10
C VAL A 94 -27.41 2.84 -13.24
N ASN A 95 -27.95 4.03 -12.98
CA ASN A 95 -28.57 4.88 -14.00
C ASN A 95 -27.51 5.42 -14.98
N HIS A 96 -26.37 5.88 -14.46
CA HIS A 96 -25.27 6.39 -15.28
C HIS A 96 -24.73 5.32 -16.24
N LEU A 97 -24.60 4.06 -15.83
CA LEU A 97 -24.21 2.95 -16.71
C LEU A 97 -25.15 2.77 -17.92
N GLN A 98 -26.40 3.23 -17.81
CA GLN A 98 -27.44 3.19 -18.85
C GLN A 98 -27.65 4.56 -19.55
N ASN A 99 -26.70 5.49 -19.38
CA ASN A 99 -26.77 6.86 -19.89
C ASN A 99 -27.98 7.65 -19.37
N VAL A 100 -28.43 7.36 -18.15
CA VAL A 100 -29.50 8.10 -17.47
C VAL A 100 -28.86 8.98 -16.40
N HIS A 101 -28.95 10.30 -16.59
CA HIS A 101 -28.28 11.30 -15.75
C HIS A 101 -29.22 12.05 -14.80
N THR A 102 -30.51 11.71 -14.82
CA THR A 102 -31.56 12.21 -13.93
C THR A 102 -32.07 11.07 -13.07
N HIS A 103 -32.36 11.33 -11.80
CA HIS A 103 -32.61 10.30 -10.81
C HIS A 103 -33.79 10.69 -9.92
N ASP A 104 -34.57 9.70 -9.49
CA ASP A 104 -35.73 9.91 -8.61
C ASP A 104 -35.32 10.25 -7.16
N ASN A 105 -34.03 10.11 -6.82
CA ASN A 105 -33.53 10.38 -5.48
C ASN A 105 -33.40 11.90 -5.26
N PRO A 106 -34.13 12.50 -4.30
CA PRO A 106 -34.11 13.94 -4.09
C PRO A 106 -32.76 14.46 -3.54
N ILE A 107 -31.95 13.60 -2.91
CA ILE A 107 -30.63 13.96 -2.38
C ILE A 107 -29.61 14.14 -3.52
N PHE A 108 -29.77 13.39 -4.61
CA PHE A 108 -28.90 13.48 -5.78
C PHE A 108 -29.74 13.29 -7.06
N PRO A 109 -30.47 14.33 -7.50
CA PRO A 109 -31.45 14.21 -8.58
C PRO A 109 -30.83 14.23 -9.98
N LYS A 110 -29.58 14.69 -10.13
CA LYS A 110 -28.90 14.79 -11.43
C LYS A 110 -27.38 14.63 -11.27
N CYS A 111 -26.72 14.04 -12.27
CA CYS A 111 -25.26 13.91 -12.30
C CYS A 111 -24.53 15.26 -12.34
N GLU A 112 -23.42 15.37 -11.59
CA GLU A 112 -22.58 16.58 -11.44
C GLU A 112 -21.49 16.65 -12.53
N HIS A 113 -21.88 16.48 -13.79
CA HIS A 113 -20.98 16.72 -14.92
C HIS A 113 -21.77 17.12 -16.16
N PRO A 114 -21.13 17.80 -17.13
CA PRO A 114 -21.73 18.07 -18.42
C PRO A 114 -22.15 16.77 -19.12
N LEU A 115 -23.27 16.83 -19.85
CA LEU A 115 -23.67 15.73 -20.71
C LEU A 115 -22.62 15.61 -21.82
N THR A 116 -21.88 14.50 -21.80
CA THR A 116 -20.89 14.23 -22.83
C THR A 116 -21.54 13.36 -23.89
N GLU A 117 -21.73 13.90 -25.09
CA GLU A 117 -22.15 13.10 -26.24
C GLU A 117 -21.04 12.09 -26.56
N SER A 118 -21.38 10.81 -26.52
CA SER A 118 -20.47 9.76 -26.97
C SER A 118 -20.92 9.29 -28.35
N LYS A 119 -20.01 9.34 -29.31
CA LYS A 119 -20.20 8.78 -30.65
C LYS A 119 -20.18 7.25 -30.68
N ASP A 120 -19.82 6.60 -29.56
CA ASP A 120 -19.77 5.13 -29.46
C ASP A 120 -21.12 4.60 -28.94
N PRO A 121 -21.95 3.97 -29.81
CA PRO A 121 -23.23 3.40 -29.39
C PRO A 121 -23.06 2.23 -28.42
N ASN A 122 -21.87 1.61 -28.37
CA ASN A 122 -21.57 0.46 -27.52
C ASN A 122 -20.97 0.85 -26.17
N LYS A 123 -20.95 2.14 -25.83
CA LYS A 123 -20.43 2.62 -24.55
C LYS A 123 -21.38 2.30 -23.40
N TRP A 124 -22.68 2.30 -23.65
CA TRP A 124 -23.71 2.26 -22.61
C TRP A 124 -24.40 0.89 -22.58
N PHE A 125 -24.87 0.50 -21.41
CA PHE A 125 -25.70 -0.69 -21.30
C PHE A 125 -27.11 -0.41 -21.76
N GLN A 126 -27.75 -1.41 -22.37
CA GLN A 126 -29.17 -1.34 -22.70
C GLN A 126 -30.02 -1.29 -21.42
N ARG A 127 -31.03 -0.41 -21.45
CA ARG A 127 -31.96 -0.21 -20.34
C ARG A 127 -32.75 -1.49 -20.04
N GLY A 128 -32.85 -1.83 -18.76
CA GLY A 128 -33.59 -3.03 -18.30
C GLY A 128 -32.97 -4.36 -18.76
N SER A 129 -31.75 -4.35 -19.28
CA SER A 129 -31.08 -5.59 -19.69
C SER A 129 -30.76 -6.48 -18.48
N LEU A 130 -30.77 -7.81 -18.71
CA LEU A 130 -30.40 -8.78 -17.68
C LEU A 130 -28.98 -8.54 -17.12
N VAL A 131 -28.07 -8.00 -17.94
CA VAL A 131 -26.70 -7.66 -17.53
C VAL A 131 -26.71 -6.53 -16.50
N ILE A 132 -27.52 -5.48 -16.70
CA ILE A 132 -27.65 -4.39 -15.74
C ILE A 132 -28.24 -4.88 -14.42
N HIS A 133 -29.29 -5.70 -14.45
CA HIS A 133 -29.85 -6.25 -13.21
C HIS A 133 -28.83 -7.10 -12.43
N LYS A 134 -27.97 -7.86 -13.13
CA LYS A 134 -26.87 -8.60 -12.49
C LYS A 134 -25.83 -7.66 -11.86
N ILE A 135 -25.49 -6.55 -12.53
CA ILE A 135 -24.56 -5.54 -12.03
C ILE A 135 -25.16 -4.83 -10.81
N GLU A 136 -26.40 -4.34 -10.91
CA GLU A 136 -27.15 -3.69 -9.85
C GLU A 136 -27.21 -4.55 -8.59
N LYS A 137 -27.49 -5.85 -8.72
CA LYS A 137 -27.50 -6.77 -7.56
C LYS A 137 -26.15 -6.82 -6.83
N VAL A 138 -25.04 -6.64 -7.54
CA VAL A 138 -23.70 -6.57 -6.93
C VAL A 138 -23.42 -5.19 -6.35
N LEU A 139 -23.76 -4.11 -7.07
CA LEU A 139 -23.49 -2.73 -6.65
C LEU A 139 -24.42 -2.24 -5.53
N CYS A 140 -25.67 -2.67 -5.48
CA CYS A 140 -26.72 -2.08 -4.64
C CYS A 140 -27.31 -3.05 -3.61
N ASN A 141 -26.63 -4.15 -3.28
CA ASN A 141 -27.10 -5.00 -2.18
C ASN A 141 -27.00 -4.28 -0.82
N LYS A 142 -27.83 -4.72 0.14
CA LYS A 142 -27.96 -4.11 1.47
C LYS A 142 -26.63 -3.93 2.20
N ARG A 143 -25.68 -4.88 2.08
CA ARG A 143 -24.37 -4.77 2.73
C ARG A 143 -23.52 -3.68 2.07
N VAL A 144 -23.48 -3.66 0.74
CA VAL A 144 -22.74 -2.65 -0.02
C VAL A 144 -23.25 -1.25 0.30
N LEU A 145 -24.56 -1.03 0.35
CA LEU A 145 -25.11 0.31 0.67
C LEU A 145 -24.73 0.77 2.08
N LYS A 146 -24.77 -0.14 3.08
CA LYS A 146 -24.32 0.15 4.45
C LYS A 146 -22.82 0.47 4.51
N ASP A 147 -22.01 -0.23 3.72
CA ASP A 147 -20.57 0.02 3.66
C ASP A 147 -20.27 1.36 2.98
N VAL A 148 -20.99 1.68 1.89
CA VAL A 148 -20.89 2.96 1.16
C VAL A 148 -21.23 4.14 2.07
N GLU A 149 -22.28 4.02 2.86
CA GLU A 149 -22.71 5.03 3.83
C GLU A 149 -21.58 5.41 4.82
N LYS A 150 -20.73 4.44 5.17
CA LYS A 150 -19.64 4.59 6.12
C LYS A 150 -18.27 4.83 5.49
N LEU A 151 -18.17 5.03 4.17
CA LEU A 151 -16.87 5.30 3.54
C LEU A 151 -16.24 6.56 4.11
N SER A 152 -14.93 6.53 4.34
CA SER A 152 -14.17 7.72 4.76
C SER A 152 -14.25 8.80 3.69
N HIS A 153 -14.53 10.04 4.10
CA HIS A 153 -14.47 11.19 3.21
C HIS A 153 -13.03 11.70 3.01
N ASP A 154 -12.14 11.34 3.93
CA ASP A 154 -10.72 11.68 3.87
C ASP A 154 -9.91 10.55 3.21
N PHE A 155 -9.04 10.92 2.26
CA PHE A 155 -8.08 10.04 1.58
C PHE A 155 -6.92 9.52 2.49
N GLN A 156 -6.97 9.82 3.79
CA GLN A 156 -5.77 9.91 4.63
C GLN A 156 -5.24 8.59 5.24
N THR A 157 -5.56 7.41 4.69
CA THR A 157 -4.95 6.18 5.24
C THR A 157 -3.51 5.97 4.76
N SER A 158 -3.14 6.50 3.59
CA SER A 158 -1.79 6.29 3.04
C SER A 158 -0.66 6.92 3.86
N SER A 159 -0.88 8.09 4.46
CA SER A 159 0.10 8.74 5.35
C SER A 159 0.25 7.96 6.66
N LEU A 160 -0.88 7.50 7.22
CA LEU A 160 -0.89 6.66 8.42
C LEU A 160 -0.20 5.30 8.18
N GLU A 161 -0.44 4.68 7.02
CA GLU A 161 0.24 3.44 6.63
C GLU A 161 1.74 3.65 6.42
N ALA A 162 2.14 4.77 5.83
CA ALA A 162 3.55 5.15 5.69
C ALA A 162 4.20 5.34 7.06
N PHE A 163 3.54 6.03 7.98
CA PHE A 163 4.03 6.22 9.35
C PHE A 163 4.12 4.90 10.12
N ARG A 164 3.13 4.02 10.00
CA ARG A 164 3.20 2.66 10.58
C ARG A 164 4.38 1.86 10.02
N SER A 165 4.62 1.96 8.71
CA SER A 165 5.77 1.31 8.06
C SER A 165 7.09 1.88 8.56
N LEU A 166 7.14 3.19 8.82
CA LEU A 166 8.30 3.85 9.41
C LEU A 166 8.55 3.37 10.85
N ILE A 167 7.52 3.29 11.68
CA ILE A 167 7.63 2.72 13.04
C ILE A 167 8.25 1.32 12.97
N LEU A 168 7.79 0.47 12.05
CA LEU A 168 8.36 -0.89 11.90
C LEU A 168 9.84 -0.90 11.50
N ARG A 169 10.36 0.17 10.88
CA ARG A 169 11.79 0.33 10.59
C ARG A 169 12.59 0.65 11.85
N PHE A 170 12.08 1.53 12.71
CA PHE A 170 12.74 1.92 13.96
C PHE A 170 12.57 0.90 15.08
N THR A 171 11.41 0.24 15.14
CA THR A 171 11.05 -0.81 16.09
C THR A 171 10.55 -2.07 15.34
N PRO A 172 11.47 -2.86 14.76
CA PRO A 172 11.12 -4.13 14.12
C PRO A 172 10.46 -5.08 15.12
N LYS A 173 9.45 -5.83 14.66
CA LYS A 173 8.68 -6.76 15.52
C LYS A 173 9.49 -7.99 15.96
N ASN A 174 10.56 -8.31 15.25
CA ASN A 174 11.42 -9.47 15.49
C ASN A 174 12.59 -9.16 16.44
N VAL A 175 12.65 -7.95 17.00
CA VAL A 175 13.68 -7.55 17.97
C VAL A 175 13.00 -7.16 19.26
N VAL A 176 13.49 -7.70 20.38
CA VAL A 176 13.00 -7.34 21.72
C VAL A 176 13.76 -6.10 22.18
N PHE A 177 13.03 -5.05 22.54
CA PHE A 177 13.59 -3.83 23.10
C PHE A 177 13.12 -3.67 24.55
N PRO A 178 14.00 -3.30 25.48
CA PRO A 178 13.59 -2.75 26.76
C PRO A 178 12.69 -1.52 26.55
N PHE A 179 11.84 -1.21 27.52
CA PHE A 179 10.86 -0.12 27.42
C PHE A 179 11.50 1.21 26.96
N MET A 180 12.61 1.63 27.60
CA MET A 180 13.32 2.87 27.24
C MET A 180 13.85 2.83 25.80
N GLY A 181 14.43 1.70 25.38
CA GLY A 181 14.93 1.54 24.01
C GLY A 181 13.81 1.62 22.97
N MET A 182 12.64 1.05 23.26
CA MET A 182 11.46 1.16 22.39
C MET A 182 10.96 2.61 22.32
N LEU A 183 10.87 3.29 23.47
CA LEU A 183 10.41 4.67 23.55
C LEU A 183 11.31 5.62 22.76
N CYS A 184 12.63 5.55 22.93
CA CYS A 184 13.59 6.36 22.17
C CYS A 184 13.47 6.12 20.66
N ARG A 185 13.34 4.86 20.24
CA ARG A 185 13.16 4.51 18.81
C ARG A 185 11.85 5.03 18.23
N LEU A 186 10.77 5.03 19.01
CA LEU A 186 9.51 5.65 18.60
C LEU A 186 9.64 7.17 18.47
N TYR A 187 10.38 7.85 19.37
CA TYR A 187 10.66 9.27 19.21
C TYR A 187 11.49 9.56 17.96
N LEU A 188 12.51 8.76 17.66
CA LEU A 188 13.28 8.88 16.41
C LEU A 188 12.39 8.68 15.17
N ALA A 189 11.44 7.73 15.21
CA ALA A 189 10.48 7.54 14.13
C ALA A 189 9.56 8.77 13.95
N VAL A 190 9.14 9.40 15.04
CA VAL A 190 8.33 10.63 15.00
C VAL A 190 9.13 11.81 14.44
N LEU A 191 10.37 12.01 14.91
CA LEU A 191 11.25 13.06 14.40
C LEU A 191 11.51 12.89 12.89
N HIS A 192 11.88 11.68 12.47
CA HIS A 192 12.05 11.37 11.06
C HIS A 192 10.77 11.61 10.26
N HIS A 193 9.59 11.24 10.79
CA HIS A 193 8.32 11.50 10.12
C HIS A 193 8.03 13.00 10.00
N ASN A 194 8.21 13.77 11.07
CA ASN A 194 7.93 15.20 11.08
C ASN A 194 8.79 15.94 10.06
N GLU A 195 10.06 15.57 9.94
CA GLU A 195 10.97 16.14 8.95
C GLU A 195 10.60 15.73 7.51
N ASN A 196 10.18 14.48 7.30
CA ASN A 196 10.05 13.91 5.95
C ASN A 196 8.61 13.76 5.41
N ALA A 197 7.56 13.98 6.23
CA ALA A 197 6.17 13.74 5.83
C ALA A 197 5.70 14.63 4.68
N ASN A 198 6.12 15.91 4.71
CA ASN A 198 5.64 16.96 3.82
C ASN A 198 6.64 17.33 2.72
N GLN A 199 7.59 16.44 2.41
CA GLN A 199 8.56 16.69 1.36
C GLN A 199 7.89 17.02 0.03
N GLU A 200 8.44 18.07 -0.59
CA GLU A 200 8.02 18.59 -1.88
C GLU A 200 8.27 17.57 -3.00
N GLN A 201 7.55 17.75 -4.11
CA GLN A 201 7.77 16.96 -5.31
C GLN A 201 9.11 17.39 -5.94
N ALA A 202 9.94 16.42 -6.27
CA ALA A 202 11.21 16.65 -6.96
C ALA A 202 10.97 17.34 -8.30
N THR A 203 11.85 18.29 -8.63
CA THR A 203 11.84 18.99 -9.92
C THR A 203 13.14 18.70 -10.68
N SER A 204 13.02 18.53 -11.99
CA SER A 204 14.15 18.41 -12.92
C SER A 204 13.94 19.43 -14.02
N THR A 205 14.94 20.30 -14.25
CA THR A 205 14.88 21.34 -15.29
C THR A 205 13.59 22.20 -15.21
N GLY A 206 13.15 22.54 -13.99
CA GLY A 206 11.93 23.33 -13.75
C GLY A 206 10.60 22.59 -13.89
N GLN A 207 10.61 21.29 -14.18
CA GLN A 207 9.39 20.47 -14.28
C GLN A 207 9.29 19.46 -13.14
N VAL A 208 8.08 19.26 -12.63
CA VAL A 208 7.80 18.27 -11.58
C VAL A 208 7.99 16.83 -12.09
N VAL A 209 8.67 16.01 -11.29
CA VAL A 209 9.05 14.65 -11.68
C VAL A 209 8.01 13.66 -11.19
N TYR A 210 7.63 12.72 -12.06
CA TYR A 210 6.74 11.61 -11.73
C TYR A 210 7.48 10.27 -11.85
N LYS A 211 7.16 9.35 -10.95
CA LYS A 211 7.57 7.96 -11.04
C LYS A 211 6.40 7.10 -11.50
N MET A 212 6.66 6.25 -12.48
CA MET A 212 5.73 5.21 -12.92
C MET A 212 5.73 4.06 -11.90
N VAL A 213 4.56 3.76 -11.34
CA VAL A 213 4.37 2.67 -10.39
C VAL A 213 3.41 1.65 -11.00
N PHE A 214 3.72 0.37 -10.83
CA PHE A 214 2.88 -0.75 -11.25
C PHE A 214 2.37 -1.50 -10.01
N PRO A 215 1.27 -1.06 -9.38
CA PRO A 215 0.75 -1.74 -8.21
C PRO A 215 0.31 -3.16 -8.57
N LYS A 216 0.77 -4.17 -7.81
CA LYS A 216 0.36 -5.58 -7.98
C LYS A 216 -1.17 -5.74 -8.05
N SER A 217 -1.92 -4.90 -7.32
CA SER A 217 -3.38 -4.90 -7.30
C SER A 217 -4.02 -4.55 -8.64
N ARG A 218 -3.33 -3.81 -9.51
CA ARG A 218 -3.85 -3.34 -10.80
C ARG A 218 -3.36 -4.14 -12.01
N LYS A 219 -2.72 -5.31 -11.79
CA LYS A 219 -2.42 -6.32 -12.82
C LYS A 219 -1.84 -5.75 -14.13
N GLY A 220 -0.81 -4.91 -14.03
CA GLY A 220 -0.12 -4.32 -15.19
C GLY A 220 -0.55 -2.91 -15.56
N GLU A 221 -1.63 -2.36 -14.98
CA GLU A 221 -1.92 -0.93 -15.15
C GLU A 221 -0.88 -0.06 -14.43
N CYS A 222 -0.30 0.89 -15.15
CA CYS A 222 0.60 1.88 -14.58
C CYS A 222 -0.18 3.04 -13.91
N THR A 223 0.38 3.60 -12.84
CA THR A 223 -0.07 4.86 -12.24
C THR A 223 1.14 5.78 -12.05
N ALA A 224 1.03 7.03 -12.49
CA ALA A 224 2.02 8.06 -12.19
C ALA A 224 1.85 8.51 -10.74
N ARG A 225 2.95 8.59 -9.98
CA ARG A 225 3.00 9.13 -8.62
C ARG A 225 4.05 10.23 -8.57
N ALA A 226 3.75 11.32 -7.88
CA ALA A 226 4.72 12.39 -7.61
C ALA A 226 5.97 11.78 -6.95
N LEU A 227 7.14 12.01 -7.55
CA LEU A 227 8.40 11.63 -6.93
C LEU A 227 8.76 12.71 -5.92
N LYS A 228 8.87 12.36 -4.64
CA LYS A 228 9.33 13.30 -3.61
C LYS A 228 10.86 13.43 -3.64
N THR A 229 11.38 14.52 -3.10
CA THR A 229 12.83 14.67 -2.86
C THR A 229 13.35 13.57 -1.93
N ASP A 230 14.67 13.38 -1.89
CA ASP A 230 15.28 12.41 -1.00
C ASP A 230 15.05 12.77 0.48
N PRO A 231 14.95 11.78 1.39
CA PRO A 231 14.79 12.01 2.82
C PRO A 231 15.99 12.77 3.40
N THR A 232 15.72 13.69 4.31
CA THR A 232 16.73 14.38 5.12
C THR A 232 16.78 13.80 6.53
N TYR A 233 17.91 14.05 7.21
CA TYR A 233 18.22 13.50 8.53
C TYR A 233 18.73 14.57 9.49
N ASN A 234 18.34 15.83 9.30
CA ASN A 234 18.84 16.96 10.08
C ASN A 234 18.51 16.81 11.57
N TYR A 235 17.37 16.18 11.91
CA TYR A 235 17.04 15.84 13.29
C TYR A 235 18.13 14.97 13.97
N VAL A 236 18.89 14.18 13.22
CA VAL A 236 19.99 13.37 13.76
C VAL A 236 21.15 14.27 14.15
N ASP A 237 21.52 15.21 13.27
CA ASP A 237 22.60 16.16 13.53
C ASP A 237 22.28 17.06 14.73
N GLU A 238 21.03 17.54 14.83
CA GLU A 238 20.56 18.32 15.98
C GLU A 238 20.59 17.52 17.29
N LEU A 239 20.16 16.24 17.25
CA LEU A 239 20.23 15.37 18.42
C LEU A 239 21.66 15.08 18.85
N LEU A 240 22.55 14.80 17.89
CA LEU A 240 23.98 14.56 18.18
C LEU A 240 24.61 15.80 18.78
N LYS A 241 24.35 16.97 18.21
CA LYS A 241 24.81 18.24 18.75
C LYS A 241 24.32 18.45 20.19
N LEU A 242 23.03 18.24 20.46
CA LEU A 242 22.47 18.36 21.80
C LEU A 242 23.16 17.41 22.80
N VAL A 243 23.43 16.17 22.40
CA VAL A 243 24.13 15.20 23.25
C VAL A 243 25.55 15.67 23.57
N PHE A 244 26.30 16.13 22.57
CA PHE A 244 27.69 16.55 22.76
C PHE A 244 27.83 17.92 23.44
N ASP A 245 26.89 18.82 23.26
CA ASP A 245 26.95 20.16 23.84
C ASP A 245 26.41 20.18 25.29
N GLU A 246 25.37 19.40 25.60
CA GLU A 246 24.62 19.53 26.86
C GLU A 246 24.73 18.32 27.80
N VAL A 247 25.05 17.14 27.28
CA VAL A 247 25.00 15.88 28.07
C VAL A 247 26.40 15.35 28.37
N ILE A 248 27.30 15.42 27.38
CA ILE A 248 28.65 14.88 27.51
C ILE A 248 29.62 16.02 27.84
N MET A 249 30.10 16.09 29.08
CA MET A 249 31.04 17.14 29.52
C MET A 249 32.39 17.12 28.79
N ASP A 250 32.84 15.94 28.33
CA ASP A 250 33.99 15.76 27.44
C ASP A 250 33.70 14.66 26.41
N PRO A 251 33.47 14.99 25.13
CA PRO A 251 33.14 14.01 24.09
C PRO A 251 34.34 13.23 23.58
N SER A 252 35.57 13.62 23.93
CA SER A 252 36.81 13.04 23.38
C SER A 252 36.90 11.52 23.56
N PRO A 253 36.60 10.93 24.73
CA PRO A 253 36.67 9.48 24.92
C PRO A 253 35.70 8.70 24.01
N PHE A 254 34.48 9.22 23.83
CA PHE A 254 33.48 8.59 22.97
C PHE A 254 33.88 8.67 21.49
N VAL A 255 34.40 9.82 21.05
CA VAL A 255 34.87 10.01 19.68
C VAL A 255 36.07 9.11 19.38
N ASP A 256 36.98 8.95 20.34
CA ASP A 256 38.14 8.09 20.21
C ASP A 256 37.74 6.61 20.16
N GLU A 257 36.80 6.17 20.99
CA GLU A 257 36.21 4.82 20.90
C GLU A 257 35.53 4.58 19.55
N MET A 258 34.74 5.53 19.04
CA MET A 258 34.11 5.41 17.72
C MET A 258 35.13 5.28 16.59
N LYS A 259 36.20 6.08 16.62
CA LYS A 259 37.29 6.00 15.63
C LYS A 259 38.07 4.68 15.73
N ALA A 260 38.11 4.08 16.91
CA ALA A 260 38.76 2.79 17.14
C ALA A 260 37.95 1.59 16.61
N ILE A 261 36.67 1.77 16.25
CA ILE A 261 35.85 0.70 15.66
C ILE A 261 36.41 0.35 14.28
N PRO A 262 36.92 -0.88 14.05
CA PRO A 262 37.44 -1.27 12.76
C PRO A 262 36.30 -1.36 11.75
N ILE A 263 36.35 -0.54 10.70
CA ILE A 263 35.39 -0.61 9.60
C ILE A 263 35.81 -1.79 8.71
N PRO A 264 35.01 -2.87 8.62
CA PRO A 264 35.33 -3.99 7.75
C PRO A 264 35.40 -3.50 6.31
N THR A 265 36.38 -3.99 5.54
CA THR A 265 36.37 -3.78 4.10
C THR A 265 35.08 -4.36 3.51
N PRO A 266 34.49 -3.70 2.49
CA PRO A 266 33.35 -4.27 1.79
C PRO A 266 33.69 -5.69 1.32
N LEU A 267 32.78 -6.65 1.47
CA LEU A 267 32.99 -8.05 1.03
C LEU A 267 33.47 -8.14 -0.43
N CYS A 268 33.05 -7.21 -1.27
CA CYS A 268 33.45 -7.11 -2.68
C CYS A 268 34.86 -6.56 -2.91
N ALA A 269 35.62 -6.24 -1.85
CA ALA A 269 37.04 -5.90 -1.93
C ALA A 269 37.94 -7.14 -1.99
N GLU A 270 37.41 -8.31 -1.59
CA GLU A 270 38.13 -9.60 -1.63
C GLU A 270 38.08 -10.26 -3.02
N TYR A 271 37.32 -9.71 -3.97
CA TYR A 271 37.12 -10.28 -5.30
C TYR A 271 37.70 -9.37 -6.36
N ASP A 272 38.36 -9.96 -7.35
CA ASP A 272 38.77 -9.26 -8.57
C ASP A 272 37.54 -8.72 -9.29
N ARG A 273 37.56 -7.41 -9.54
CA ARG A 273 36.49 -6.76 -10.28
C ARG A 273 36.83 -6.79 -11.77
N PRO A 274 36.02 -7.44 -12.62
CA PRO A 274 36.21 -7.34 -14.05
C PRO A 274 36.07 -5.87 -14.47
N SER A 275 36.72 -5.50 -15.56
CA SER A 275 36.52 -4.19 -16.16
C SER A 275 35.05 -4.00 -16.53
N LYS A 276 34.62 -2.73 -16.63
CA LYS A 276 33.24 -2.42 -17.03
C LYS A 276 32.92 -3.05 -18.40
N GLU A 277 33.90 -3.04 -19.29
CA GLU A 277 33.85 -3.60 -20.63
C GLU A 277 33.67 -5.12 -20.58
N GLU A 278 34.43 -5.84 -19.75
CA GLU A 278 34.30 -7.29 -19.54
C GLU A 278 32.95 -7.67 -18.92
N ALA A 279 32.50 -6.91 -17.92
CA ALA A 279 31.21 -7.15 -17.28
C ALA A 279 30.05 -6.96 -18.26
N ILE A 280 30.13 -5.95 -19.15
CA ILE A 280 29.16 -5.72 -20.22
C ILE A 280 29.24 -6.84 -21.27
N ALA A 281 30.44 -7.23 -21.70
CA ALA A 281 30.62 -8.30 -22.70
C ALA A 281 30.07 -9.65 -22.19
N HIS A 282 30.33 -10.01 -20.93
CA HIS A 282 29.77 -11.21 -20.31
C HIS A 282 28.24 -11.13 -20.20
N HIS A 283 27.69 -9.98 -19.84
CA HIS A 283 26.23 -9.79 -19.83
C HIS A 283 25.61 -9.98 -21.22
N VAL A 284 26.16 -9.34 -22.25
CA VAL A 284 25.69 -9.44 -23.63
C VAL A 284 25.85 -10.86 -24.19
N SER A 285 26.97 -11.53 -23.92
CA SER A 285 27.23 -12.91 -24.35
C SER A 285 26.21 -13.91 -23.77
N ARG A 286 25.77 -13.73 -22.51
CA ARG A 286 24.74 -14.59 -21.90
C ARG A 286 23.39 -14.51 -22.61
N PHE A 287 23.06 -13.39 -23.24
CA PHE A 287 21.80 -13.20 -23.96
C PHE A 287 21.91 -13.42 -25.47
N ASN A 288 23.12 -13.41 -26.03
CA ASN A 288 23.40 -13.65 -27.44
C ASN A 288 23.81 -15.10 -27.76
N GLN A 289 23.42 -16.08 -26.94
CA GLN A 289 23.38 -17.46 -27.43
C GLN A 289 22.20 -17.59 -28.40
N GLU A 290 22.40 -17.08 -29.61
CA GLU A 290 21.62 -17.50 -30.77
C GLU A 290 21.77 -19.01 -30.93
N VAL A 291 20.63 -19.62 -31.26
CA VAL A 291 20.43 -21.03 -31.51
C VAL A 291 21.40 -21.51 -32.59
N VAL A 292 22.58 -22.01 -32.20
CA VAL A 292 23.41 -22.83 -33.08
C VAL A 292 22.90 -24.25 -32.96
N GLY A 293 22.19 -24.68 -34.02
CA GLY A 293 21.60 -25.99 -34.12
C GLY A 293 22.62 -27.13 -34.04
N SER A 294 22.20 -28.19 -33.37
CA SER A 294 22.45 -29.60 -33.68
C SER A 294 23.72 -29.92 -34.50
N GLN A 295 24.81 -30.27 -33.82
CA GLN A 295 25.58 -31.45 -34.23
C GLN A 295 25.89 -32.31 -33.00
N ARG A 296 25.20 -33.45 -32.97
CA ARG A 296 25.47 -34.60 -32.12
C ARG A 296 26.78 -35.21 -32.65
N ASN A 297 27.87 -35.04 -31.92
CA ASN A 297 29.05 -35.88 -32.09
C ASN A 297 29.09 -36.84 -30.90
N ASP A 298 28.93 -38.11 -31.22
CA ASP A 298 29.06 -39.23 -30.32
C ASP A 298 30.51 -39.41 -29.85
N GLN A 299 30.64 -39.97 -28.64
CA GLN A 299 31.64 -40.95 -28.18
C GLN A 299 32.81 -40.44 -27.28
N PRO A 300 33.36 -41.27 -26.35
CA PRO A 300 32.79 -42.31 -25.49
C PRO A 300 33.00 -42.05 -23.98
N ASP A 301 32.38 -42.92 -23.18
CA ASP A 301 32.47 -43.08 -21.73
C ASP A 301 33.90 -43.06 -21.15
N LEU A 302 34.06 -42.35 -20.02
CA LEU A 302 35.01 -42.75 -18.98
C LEU A 302 34.25 -42.95 -17.67
N GLU A 303 34.19 -44.20 -17.25
CA GLU A 303 33.79 -44.64 -15.92
C GLU A 303 34.74 -44.05 -14.87
N THR A 304 34.18 -43.49 -13.81
CA THR A 304 34.77 -43.59 -12.47
C THR A 304 33.67 -43.65 -11.42
N HIS A 305 33.69 -44.77 -10.67
CA HIS A 305 33.06 -45.06 -9.38
C HIS A 305 32.70 -43.80 -8.56
N GLY A 306 31.53 -43.66 -7.94
CA GLY A 306 30.72 -44.66 -7.26
C GLY A 306 30.87 -44.44 -5.75
N ASP A 307 30.07 -43.54 -5.17
CA ASP A 307 29.78 -43.56 -3.74
C ASP A 307 28.31 -43.18 -3.50
N ASN A 308 27.61 -44.17 -2.98
CA ASN A 308 26.17 -44.22 -2.75
C ASN A 308 25.95 -44.00 -1.25
N ALA A 309 25.24 -42.93 -0.89
CA ALA A 309 24.68 -42.78 0.45
C ALA A 309 23.29 -42.15 0.31
N GLY A 310 22.31 -42.98 -0.04
CA GLY A 310 20.92 -42.68 0.26
C GLY A 310 20.68 -42.80 1.77
N TRP A 311 19.66 -42.07 2.26
CA TRP A 311 18.79 -42.48 3.35
C TRP A 311 17.46 -41.74 3.16
N ASN A 312 16.48 -42.48 2.62
CA ASN A 312 15.07 -42.25 2.92
C ASN A 312 14.81 -42.83 4.30
N ASP A 313 14.03 -42.15 5.13
CA ASP A 313 13.16 -42.88 6.05
C ASP A 313 11.83 -42.14 6.24
N ASN A 314 10.78 -42.83 5.79
CA ASN A 314 9.41 -42.64 6.21
C ASN A 314 9.29 -43.19 7.63
N THR A 315 8.52 -42.52 8.50
CA THR A 315 7.90 -43.20 9.63
C THR A 315 6.45 -42.77 9.76
N ASP A 316 5.58 -43.74 9.46
CA ASP A 316 4.18 -43.79 9.80
C ASP A 316 3.95 -43.74 11.32
N THR A 317 2.83 -43.11 11.70
CA THR A 317 2.12 -43.24 12.97
C THR A 317 1.66 -44.67 13.26
N PRO A 318 1.45 -45.00 14.55
CA PRO A 318 0.27 -45.78 14.90
C PRO A 318 -0.50 -45.29 16.14
N THR A 319 -1.81 -45.57 16.07
CA THR A 319 -2.88 -45.59 17.10
C THR A 319 -3.32 -44.28 17.74
#